data_AF-A0A939VHN3-F1
#
_entry.id   AF-A0A939VHN3-F1
#
_cell.length_a   1.000
_cell.length_b   1.000
_cell.length_c   1.000
_cell.angle_alpha   90.00
_cell.angle_beta   90.00
_cell.angle_gamma   90.00
#
_symmetry.space_group_name_H-M   'P 1'
#
loop_
_entity.id
_entity.type
_entity.pdbx_description
1 polymer ?
#
loop_
_entity_poly.entity_id
_entity_poly.type
_entity_poly.pdbx_seq_one_letter_code
_entity_poly.pdbx_strand_id
1 'polypeptide(L)'
;MNKYILFAIGVVFLSSCTFYGITNDYDKLAEKDQKKIIKLNDFNDIAYGNIYELNAELLKKELDKYPKSIVYVFTNGCSSNSCKPLSYYKTYAEGHGYKLFFVMNGYANLYKTLDQDTSLVFFSIDADYYKERIRSKYTRYFENELMELPVKTKHKEYLGSIFFFENGRFVKVCQDFDE
;
A
#
# COMPACT_ATOMS: atom_id res chain seq x y z
N MET A 1 3.80 48.80 25.66
CA MET A 1 4.13 47.36 25.50
C MET A 1 2.95 46.54 26.01
N ASN A 2 2.26 45.74 25.17
CA ASN A 2 1.52 44.50 25.56
C ASN A 2 0.43 44.02 24.59
N LYS A 3 0.02 44.76 23.54
CA LYS A 3 -0.99 44.24 22.58
C LYS A 3 -0.40 43.35 21.47
N TYR A 4 0.85 43.61 21.07
CA TYR A 4 1.53 42.81 20.03
C TYR A 4 2.13 41.49 20.55
N ILE A 5 2.37 41.38 21.86
CA ILE A 5 2.89 40.15 22.48
C ILE A 5 1.80 39.06 22.51
N LEU A 6 0.54 39.43 22.75
CA LEU A 6 -0.59 38.49 22.71
C LEU A 6 -0.88 37.95 21.30
N PHE A 7 -0.64 38.74 20.25
CA PHE A 7 -0.80 38.29 18.87
C PHE A 7 0.35 37.38 18.41
N ALA A 8 1.58 37.63 18.89
CA ALA A 8 2.75 36.80 18.60
C ALA A 8 2.67 35.40 19.27
N ILE A 9 2.03 35.29 20.44
CA ILE A 9 1.84 34.00 21.13
C ILE A 9 0.79 33.12 20.43
N GLY A 10 -0.19 33.69 19.73
CA GLY A 10 -1.24 32.93 19.03
C GLY A 10 -0.78 32.22 17.74
N VAL A 11 0.27 32.72 17.08
CA VAL A 11 0.77 32.17 15.79
C VAL A 11 1.72 30.97 15.99
N VAL A 12 2.35 30.85 17.16
CA VAL A 12 3.35 29.80 17.44
C VAL A 12 2.71 28.42 17.73
N PHE A 13 1.39 28.33 17.98
CA PHE A 13 0.70 27.08 18.28
C PHE A 13 0.14 26.31 17.07
N LEU A 14 0.32 26.80 15.84
CA LEU A 14 -0.27 26.18 14.64
C LEU A 14 0.68 25.23 13.87
N SER A 15 1.88 24.97 14.37
CA SER A 15 2.97 24.39 13.58
C SER A 15 3.13 22.86 13.63
N SER A 16 2.22 22.09 14.23
CA SER A 16 2.49 20.64 14.39
C SER A 16 1.31 19.67 14.14
N CYS A 17 0.35 20.03 13.30
CA CYS A 17 -0.58 19.04 12.74
C CYS A 17 -0.02 18.48 11.42
N THR A 18 0.77 17.41 11.50
CA THR A 18 1.17 16.65 10.32
C THR A 18 0.00 15.77 9.87
N PHE A 19 -0.66 16.12 8.77
CA PHE A 19 -1.73 15.30 8.18
C PHE A 19 -1.12 14.07 7.50
N TYR A 20 -1.62 12.86 7.78
CA TYR A 20 -1.19 11.62 7.12
C TYR A 20 -2.25 11.10 6.15
N GLY A 21 -1.84 10.35 5.13
CA GLY A 21 -2.73 9.60 4.23
C GLY A 21 -3.29 10.38 3.04
N ILE A 22 -2.85 11.64 2.83
CA ILE A 22 -3.19 12.42 1.64
C ILE A 22 -2.31 12.01 0.45
N THR A 23 -1.01 11.83 0.72
CA THR A 23 0.00 11.36 -0.24
C THR A 23 0.52 9.99 0.17
N ASN A 24 1.64 9.54 -0.39
CA ASN A 24 2.32 8.33 0.05
C ASN A 24 3.04 8.48 1.41
N ASP A 25 3.17 9.70 1.95
CA ASP A 25 3.84 9.97 3.24
C ASP A 25 5.32 9.54 3.36
N TYR A 26 6.02 9.32 2.24
CA TYR A 26 7.44 8.94 2.24
C TYR A 26 8.33 9.98 2.97
N ASP A 27 8.11 11.26 2.69
CA ASP A 27 8.89 12.38 3.26
C ASP A 27 8.73 12.52 4.79
N LYS A 28 7.80 11.77 5.40
CA LYS A 28 7.52 11.77 6.84
C LYS A 28 8.18 10.61 7.58
N LEU A 29 8.80 9.69 6.85
CA LEU A 29 9.53 8.58 7.43
C LEU A 29 10.85 9.06 8.03
N ALA A 30 11.30 8.34 9.07
CA ALA A 30 12.67 8.49 9.53
C ALA A 30 13.65 8.02 8.44
N GLU A 31 14.82 8.64 8.36
CA GLU A 31 15.84 8.32 7.34
C GLU A 31 16.20 6.82 7.32
N LYS A 32 16.24 6.18 8.50
CA LYS A 32 16.48 4.74 8.64
C LYS A 32 15.46 3.87 7.92
N ASP A 33 14.20 4.32 7.83
CA ASP A 33 13.10 3.57 7.21
C ASP A 33 12.97 3.93 5.74
N GLN A 34 13.28 5.18 5.35
CA GLN A 34 13.46 5.56 3.94
C GLN A 34 14.52 4.71 3.25
N LYS A 35 15.65 4.45 3.91
CA LYS A 35 16.74 3.59 3.39
C LYS A 35 16.33 2.14 3.12
N LYS A 36 15.20 1.67 3.66
CA LYS A 36 14.66 0.32 3.42
C LYS A 36 13.76 0.28 2.17
N ILE A 37 13.38 1.44 1.63
CA ILE A 37 12.49 1.54 0.48
C ILE A 37 13.35 1.54 -0.80
N ILE A 38 13.11 0.55 -1.65
CA ILE A 38 13.92 0.28 -2.84
C ILE A 38 12.99 0.19 -4.05
N LYS A 39 13.30 0.88 -5.14
CA LYS A 39 12.60 0.68 -6.42
C LYS A 39 12.92 -0.71 -6.96
N LEU A 40 11.88 -1.52 -7.13
CA LEU A 40 12.00 -2.87 -7.67
C LEU A 40 12.21 -2.81 -9.18
N ASN A 41 13.25 -3.48 -9.65
CA ASN A 41 13.49 -3.71 -11.08
C ASN A 41 13.13 -5.15 -11.46
N ASP A 42 13.54 -6.12 -10.64
CA ASP A 42 13.31 -7.55 -10.84
C ASP A 42 13.00 -8.24 -9.50
N PHE A 43 12.09 -9.23 -9.51
CA PHE A 43 11.71 -10.00 -8.32
C PHE A 43 12.82 -10.93 -7.81
N ASN A 44 13.85 -11.21 -8.60
CA ASN A 44 15.02 -11.96 -8.17
C ASN A 44 15.92 -11.15 -7.21
N ASP A 45 15.78 -9.82 -7.15
CA ASP A 45 16.59 -8.93 -6.33
C ASP A 45 15.99 -8.68 -4.92
N ILE A 46 15.00 -9.49 -4.53
CA ILE A 46 14.27 -9.34 -3.27
C ILE A 46 15.08 -9.94 -2.11
N ALA A 47 15.24 -9.13 -1.07
CA ALA A 47 15.86 -9.46 0.20
C ALA A 47 14.92 -9.08 1.36
N TYR A 48 14.92 -9.91 2.41
CA TYR A 48 14.13 -9.64 3.61
C TYR A 48 14.58 -8.34 4.30
N GLY A 49 13.61 -7.64 4.91
CA GLY A 49 13.85 -6.40 5.64
C GLY A 49 13.75 -5.11 4.81
N ASN A 50 13.63 -5.24 3.48
CA ASN A 50 13.36 -4.12 2.58
C ASN A 50 11.87 -4.06 2.20
N ILE A 51 11.45 -2.88 1.73
CA ILE A 51 10.14 -2.62 1.12
C ILE A 51 10.39 -2.25 -0.33
N TYR A 52 9.71 -2.93 -1.25
CA TYR A 52 9.96 -2.79 -2.67
C TYR A 52 8.87 -1.98 -3.37
N GLU A 53 9.21 -0.82 -3.91
CA GLU A 53 8.32 -0.04 -4.76
C GLU A 53 8.12 -0.71 -6.11
N LEU A 54 6.87 -0.89 -6.51
CA LEU A 54 6.50 -1.49 -7.79
C LEU A 54 5.27 -0.82 -8.41
N ASN A 55 5.05 -1.09 -9.69
CA ASN A 55 3.83 -0.76 -10.42
C ASN A 55 3.08 -2.04 -10.84
N ALA A 56 1.84 -1.87 -11.31
CA ALA A 56 1.01 -3.02 -11.67
C ALA A 56 1.58 -3.82 -12.86
N GLU A 57 2.25 -3.18 -13.81
CA GLU A 57 2.88 -3.87 -14.95
C GLU A 57 3.96 -4.86 -14.50
N LEU A 58 4.86 -4.42 -13.61
CA LEU A 58 5.91 -5.27 -13.04
C LEU A 58 5.31 -6.41 -12.21
N LEU A 59 4.31 -6.11 -11.37
CA LEU A 59 3.64 -7.13 -10.56
C LEU A 59 2.94 -8.17 -11.42
N LYS A 60 2.21 -7.77 -12.48
CA LYS A 60 1.51 -8.72 -13.36
C LYS A 60 2.44 -9.72 -14.01
N LYS A 61 3.64 -9.30 -14.44
CA LYS A 61 4.68 -10.21 -14.97
C LYS A 61 5.12 -11.27 -13.95
N GLU A 62 5.10 -10.93 -12.67
CA GLU A 62 5.38 -11.88 -11.60
C GLU A 62 4.18 -12.79 -11.31
N LEU A 63 2.96 -12.27 -11.37
CA LEU A 63 1.73 -13.05 -11.15
C LEU A 63 1.59 -14.18 -12.18
N ASP A 64 2.07 -14.01 -13.41
CA ASP A 64 2.08 -15.02 -14.48
C ASP A 64 2.85 -16.30 -14.09
N LYS A 65 3.76 -16.23 -13.11
CA LYS A 65 4.59 -17.36 -12.67
C LYS A 65 3.85 -18.32 -11.73
N TYR A 66 2.67 -17.95 -11.24
CA TYR A 66 1.94 -18.69 -10.22
C TYR A 66 0.56 -19.10 -10.74
N PRO A 67 0.13 -20.35 -10.53
CA PRO A 67 -1.21 -20.79 -10.91
C PRO A 67 -2.33 -20.00 -10.21
N LYS A 68 -2.09 -19.62 -8.95
CA LYS A 68 -3.02 -18.89 -8.09
C LYS A 68 -2.27 -17.85 -7.27
N SER A 69 -2.74 -16.61 -7.32
CA SER A 69 -2.15 -15.50 -6.54
C SER A 69 -3.20 -14.58 -5.95
N ILE A 70 -2.85 -13.95 -4.83
CA ILE A 70 -3.62 -12.87 -4.20
C ILE A 70 -2.71 -11.64 -4.10
N VAL A 71 -3.22 -10.49 -4.52
CA VAL A 71 -2.62 -9.20 -4.22
C VAL A 71 -3.51 -8.51 -3.20
N TYR A 72 -2.97 -8.25 -2.00
CA TYR A 72 -3.66 -7.49 -0.97
C TYR A 72 -3.11 -6.06 -0.94
N VAL A 73 -3.94 -5.10 -1.35
CA VAL A 73 -3.61 -3.67 -1.37
C VAL A 73 -4.13 -3.01 -0.10
N PHE A 74 -3.24 -2.54 0.78
CA PHE A 74 -3.65 -2.14 2.13
C PHE A 74 -3.05 -0.82 2.60
N THR A 75 -3.71 -0.21 3.59
CA THR A 75 -3.19 0.97 4.30
C THR A 75 -2.57 0.52 5.62
N ASN A 76 -1.31 0.91 5.80
CA ASN A 76 -0.56 0.70 7.03
C ASN A 76 -1.30 1.28 8.25
N GLY A 77 -1.40 0.48 9.31
CA GLY A 77 -2.04 0.91 10.55
C GLY A 77 -3.55 1.13 10.47
N CYS A 78 -4.23 0.49 9.51
CA CYS A 78 -5.68 0.54 9.43
C CYS A 78 -6.34 0.16 10.76
N SER A 79 -7.33 0.95 11.17
CA SER A 79 -8.03 0.81 12.46
C SER A 79 -9.54 0.60 12.32
N SER A 80 -10.05 0.38 11.10
CA SER A 80 -11.46 0.01 10.94
C SER A 80 -11.70 -1.40 11.48
N ASN A 81 -12.92 -1.67 11.92
CA ASN A 81 -13.30 -3.01 12.39
C ASN A 81 -13.22 -4.08 11.28
N SER A 82 -13.20 -3.65 10.02
CA SER A 82 -13.02 -4.53 8.86
C SER A 82 -11.57 -4.91 8.59
N CYS A 83 -10.59 -4.20 9.16
CA CYS A 83 -9.18 -4.49 8.93
C CYS A 83 -8.72 -5.69 9.77
N LYS A 84 -8.27 -6.74 9.07
CA LYS A 84 -7.77 -7.98 9.67
C LYS A 84 -6.24 -7.90 9.83
N PRO A 85 -5.65 -8.62 10.80
CA PRO A 85 -4.19 -8.71 10.91
C PRO A 85 -3.59 -9.37 9.66
N LEU A 86 -2.32 -9.07 9.33
CA LEU A 86 -1.67 -9.63 8.14
C LEU A 86 -1.63 -11.17 8.13
N SER A 87 -1.56 -11.78 9.32
CA SER A 87 -1.61 -13.24 9.50
C SER A 87 -2.90 -13.85 8.96
N TYR A 88 -4.03 -13.14 9.00
CA TYR A 88 -5.30 -13.60 8.43
C TYR A 88 -5.18 -13.88 6.93
N TYR A 89 -4.62 -12.91 6.19
CA TYR A 89 -4.40 -13.03 4.75
C TYR A 89 -3.37 -14.11 4.42
N LYS A 90 -2.29 -14.18 5.20
CA LYS A 90 -1.24 -15.21 5.06
C LYS A 90 -1.82 -16.61 5.22
N THR A 91 -2.53 -16.87 6.33
CA THR A 91 -3.11 -18.19 6.62
C THR A 91 -4.14 -18.59 5.56
N TYR A 92 -4.98 -17.67 5.09
CA TYR A 92 -5.92 -17.96 4.01
C TYR A 92 -5.19 -18.35 2.72
N ALA A 93 -4.19 -17.56 2.31
CA ALA A 93 -3.46 -17.81 1.07
C ALA A 93 -2.72 -19.16 1.11
N GLU A 94 -1.99 -19.44 2.20
CA GLU A 94 -1.28 -20.71 2.41
C GLU A 94 -2.25 -21.90 2.42
N GLY A 95 -3.38 -21.78 3.13
CA GLY A 95 -4.39 -22.84 3.22
C GLY A 95 -5.08 -23.19 1.89
N HIS A 96 -5.08 -22.27 0.92
CA HIS A 96 -5.74 -22.44 -0.38
C HIS A 96 -4.76 -22.48 -1.56
N GLY A 97 -3.45 -22.51 -1.30
CA GLY A 97 -2.42 -22.61 -2.34
C GLY A 97 -2.24 -21.36 -3.19
N TYR A 98 -2.54 -20.18 -2.64
CA TYR A 98 -2.27 -18.89 -3.30
C TYR A 98 -0.89 -18.36 -2.94
N LYS A 99 -0.17 -17.81 -3.93
CA LYS A 99 0.95 -16.91 -3.68
C LYS A 99 0.41 -15.54 -3.25
N LEU A 100 0.82 -15.04 -2.09
CA LEU A 100 0.35 -13.76 -1.55
C LEU A 100 1.37 -12.63 -1.76
N PHE A 101 0.88 -11.48 -2.20
CA PHE A 101 1.63 -10.23 -2.34
C PHE A 101 1.00 -9.14 -1.48
N PHE A 102 1.75 -8.65 -0.49
CA PHE A 102 1.35 -7.54 0.36
C PHE A 102 1.81 -6.22 -0.26
N VAL A 103 0.86 -5.39 -0.71
CA VAL A 103 1.16 -4.10 -1.38
C VAL A 103 0.58 -2.95 -0.56
N MET A 104 1.43 -2.16 0.08
CA MET A 104 0.98 -0.98 0.80
C MET A 104 0.69 0.19 -0.16
N ASN A 105 -0.39 0.91 0.11
CA ASN A 105 -0.78 2.09 -0.68
C ASN A 105 -0.15 3.39 -0.17
N GLY A 106 0.79 3.35 0.77
CA GLY A 106 1.49 4.50 1.32
C GLY A 106 2.15 4.17 2.65
N TYR A 107 2.97 5.08 3.17
CA TYR A 107 3.89 4.85 4.29
C TYR A 107 3.43 5.42 5.64
N ALA A 108 2.25 6.06 5.71
CA ALA A 108 1.67 6.48 6.99
C ALA A 108 1.62 5.30 7.97
N ASN A 109 2.07 5.50 9.21
CA ASN A 109 2.06 4.45 10.25
C ASN A 109 2.78 3.15 9.86
N LEU A 110 3.81 3.21 9.01
CA LEU A 110 4.56 2.03 8.54
C LEU A 110 5.00 1.08 9.67
N TYR A 111 5.43 1.63 10.81
CA TYR A 111 5.84 0.83 11.98
C TYR A 111 4.76 -0.18 12.41
N LYS A 112 3.47 0.16 12.35
CA LYS A 112 2.37 -0.75 12.74
C LYS A 112 2.27 -1.99 11.85
N THR A 113 2.78 -1.92 10.63
CA THR A 113 2.84 -3.06 9.71
C THR A 113 4.09 -3.87 9.97
N LEU A 114 5.23 -3.20 10.14
CA LEU A 114 6.52 -3.86 10.40
C LEU A 114 6.54 -4.59 11.76
N ASP A 115 5.78 -4.10 12.74
CA ASP A 115 5.65 -4.72 14.07
C ASP A 115 4.83 -6.02 14.06
N GLN A 116 4.06 -6.32 12.99
CA GLN A 116 3.21 -7.52 12.93
C GLN A 116 3.96 -8.79 12.56
N ASP A 117 4.82 -8.75 11.54
CA ASP A 117 5.64 -9.89 11.09
C ASP A 117 6.81 -9.42 10.23
N THR A 118 8.03 -9.51 10.76
CA THR A 118 9.25 -9.08 10.06
C THR A 118 9.74 -10.08 9.01
N SER A 119 9.12 -11.26 8.92
CA SER A 119 9.48 -12.30 7.94
C SER A 119 8.77 -12.13 6.59
N LEU A 120 7.82 -11.20 6.50
CA LEU A 120 7.07 -10.95 5.27
C LEU A 120 7.85 -10.02 4.33
N VAL A 121 7.73 -10.30 3.03
CA VAL A 121 8.15 -9.37 1.98
C VAL A 121 7.01 -8.38 1.75
N PHE A 122 7.33 -7.10 1.83
CA PHE A 122 6.38 -6.03 1.60
C PHE A 122 6.72 -5.27 0.32
N PHE A 123 5.67 -4.90 -0.41
CA PHE A 123 5.74 -4.04 -1.56
C PHE A 123 4.99 -2.75 -1.28
N SER A 124 5.30 -1.70 -2.03
CA SER A 124 4.58 -0.42 -2.02
C SER A 124 4.30 0.04 -3.44
N ILE A 125 3.22 0.79 -3.63
CA ILE A 125 2.90 1.36 -4.94
C ILE A 125 3.90 2.48 -5.27
N ASP A 126 4.59 2.40 -6.41
CA ASP A 126 5.44 3.47 -6.95
C ASP A 126 4.55 4.61 -7.47
N ALA A 127 4.35 5.62 -6.64
CA ALA A 127 3.55 6.79 -6.97
C ALA A 127 4.15 7.64 -8.12
N ASP A 128 5.48 7.60 -8.29
CA ASP A 128 6.18 8.37 -9.33
C ASP A 128 5.92 7.78 -10.72
N TYR A 129 5.84 6.44 -10.83
CA TYR A 129 5.45 5.77 -12.08
C TYR A 129 4.12 6.31 -12.61
N TYR A 130 3.17 6.51 -11.71
CA TYR A 130 1.84 7.05 -12.03
C TYR A 130 1.80 8.57 -12.22
N LYS A 131 2.91 9.28 -11.96
CA LYS A 131 3.01 10.75 -11.98
C LYS A 131 1.90 11.40 -11.16
N GLU A 132 1.58 10.81 -10.01
CA GLU A 132 0.44 11.21 -9.17
C GLU A 132 0.81 11.10 -7.70
N ARG A 133 0.61 12.19 -6.95
CA ARG A 133 1.00 12.26 -5.54
C ARG A 133 -0.15 11.93 -4.59
N ILE A 134 -1.40 12.06 -5.05
CA ILE A 134 -2.57 11.82 -4.21
C ILE A 134 -2.80 10.32 -4.07
N ARG A 135 -2.76 9.82 -2.83
CA ARG A 135 -2.87 8.40 -2.50
C ARG A 135 -4.06 7.72 -3.13
N SER A 136 -5.24 8.28 -2.92
CA SER A 136 -6.48 7.69 -3.44
C SER A 136 -6.51 7.60 -4.97
N LYS A 137 -5.73 8.43 -5.68
CA LYS A 137 -5.67 8.40 -7.15
C LYS A 137 -4.67 7.38 -7.65
N TYR A 138 -3.41 7.39 -7.19
CA TYR A 138 -2.43 6.41 -7.66
C TYR A 138 -2.79 4.98 -7.22
N THR A 139 -3.44 4.82 -6.06
CA THR A 139 -3.95 3.53 -5.60
C THR A 139 -4.99 3.00 -6.57
N ARG A 140 -5.97 3.83 -6.93
CA ARG A 140 -6.98 3.47 -7.94
C ARG A 140 -6.36 3.18 -9.31
N TYR A 141 -5.29 3.89 -9.71
CA TYR A 141 -4.61 3.65 -10.98
C TYR A 141 -3.95 2.27 -11.00
N PHE A 142 -3.22 1.94 -9.94
CA PHE A 142 -2.63 0.63 -9.74
C PHE A 142 -3.69 -0.49 -9.74
N GLU A 143 -4.76 -0.34 -8.96
CA GLU A 143 -5.86 -1.31 -8.89
C GLU A 143 -6.57 -1.48 -10.25
N ASN A 144 -6.78 -0.39 -10.99
CA ASN A 144 -7.38 -0.47 -12.33
C ASN A 144 -6.51 -1.25 -13.31
N GLU A 145 -5.19 -1.05 -13.29
CA GLU A 145 -4.27 -1.82 -14.14
C GLU A 145 -4.22 -3.31 -13.78
N LEU A 146 -4.29 -3.63 -12.48
CA LEU A 146 -4.45 -5.00 -12.01
C LEU A 146 -5.71 -5.66 -12.58
N MET A 147 -6.82 -4.91 -12.63
CA MET A 147 -8.11 -5.36 -13.18
C MET A 147 -8.22 -5.23 -14.70
N GLU A 148 -7.17 -4.80 -15.40
CA GLU A 148 -7.16 -4.57 -16.86
C GLU A 148 -8.17 -3.50 -17.33
N LEU A 149 -8.48 -2.55 -16.45
CA LEU A 149 -9.34 -1.42 -16.73
C LEU A 149 -8.51 -0.20 -17.18
N PRO A 150 -9.12 0.76 -17.90
CA PRO A 150 -8.48 2.04 -18.16
C PRO A 150 -8.01 2.69 -16.85
N VAL A 151 -6.75 3.09 -16.77
CA VAL A 151 -6.06 3.55 -15.55
C VAL A 151 -6.88 4.54 -14.73
N LYS A 152 -7.58 5.48 -15.37
CA LYS A 152 -8.34 6.55 -14.70
C LYS A 152 -9.80 6.22 -14.42
N THR A 153 -10.24 4.97 -14.62
CA THR A 153 -11.61 4.54 -14.35
C THR A 153 -12.01 4.86 -12.92
N LYS A 154 -13.17 5.49 -12.73
CA LYS A 154 -13.72 5.80 -11.42
C LYS A 154 -14.80 4.78 -11.09
N HIS A 155 -14.70 4.19 -9.89
CA HIS A 155 -15.72 3.31 -9.34
C HIS A 155 -16.72 4.11 -8.51
N LYS A 156 -18.00 3.74 -8.59
CA LYS A 156 -19.04 4.36 -7.77
C LYS A 156 -18.97 3.90 -6.31
N GLU A 157 -18.55 2.66 -6.12
CA GLU A 157 -18.46 1.99 -4.82
C GLU A 157 -17.04 1.45 -4.62
N TYR A 158 -16.71 1.13 -3.38
CA TYR A 158 -15.46 0.47 -3.04
C TYR A 158 -15.53 -1.00 -3.45
N LEU A 159 -14.60 -1.42 -4.31
CA LEU A 159 -14.60 -2.78 -4.86
C LEU A 159 -13.95 -3.81 -3.92
N GLY A 160 -13.13 -3.35 -2.97
CA GLY A 160 -12.32 -4.21 -2.10
C GLY A 160 -10.82 -4.00 -2.28
N SER A 161 -10.05 -4.77 -1.52
CA SER A 161 -8.58 -4.69 -1.45
C SER A 161 -7.89 -6.00 -1.75
N ILE A 162 -8.65 -7.09 -1.92
CA ILE A 162 -8.13 -8.44 -2.08
C ILE A 162 -8.38 -8.86 -3.54
N PHE A 163 -7.35 -8.80 -4.36
CA PHE A 163 -7.42 -9.09 -5.79
C PHE A 163 -6.95 -10.52 -6.06
N PHE A 164 -7.81 -11.32 -6.67
CA PHE A 164 -7.54 -12.72 -7.01
C PHE A 164 -7.09 -12.86 -8.45
N PHE A 165 -6.07 -13.70 -8.65
CA PHE A 165 -5.52 -14.02 -9.96
C PHE A 165 -5.38 -15.52 -10.16
N GLU A 166 -5.63 -15.96 -11.39
CA GLU A 166 -5.36 -17.31 -11.86
C GLU A 166 -4.53 -17.27 -13.13
N ASN A 167 -3.35 -17.89 -13.10
CA ASN A 167 -2.36 -17.86 -14.18
C ASN A 167 -2.11 -16.43 -14.70
N GLY A 168 -1.88 -15.50 -13.77
CA GLY A 168 -1.64 -14.07 -14.04
C GLY A 168 -2.86 -13.24 -14.43
N ARG A 169 -4.03 -13.85 -14.67
CA ARG A 169 -5.25 -13.13 -15.07
C ARG A 169 -6.10 -12.75 -13.87
N PHE A 170 -6.62 -11.52 -13.86
CA PHE A 170 -7.55 -11.06 -12.85
C PHE A 170 -8.86 -11.85 -12.88
N VAL A 171 -9.32 -12.29 -11.72
CA VAL A 171 -10.56 -13.08 -11.55
C VAL A 171 -11.63 -12.28 -10.83
N LYS A 172 -11.32 -11.80 -9.62
CA LYS A 172 -12.24 -11.02 -8.78
C LYS A 172 -11.52 -10.15 -7.78
N VAL A 173 -12.23 -9.17 -7.24
CA VAL A 173 -11.82 -8.39 -6.07
C VAL A 173 -12.90 -8.50 -4.99
N CYS A 174 -12.49 -8.73 -3.74
CA CYS A 174 -13.39 -8.83 -2.58
C CYS A 174 -12.93 -7.91 -1.44
N GLN A 175 -13.83 -7.60 -0.50
CA GLN A 175 -13.50 -6.86 0.72
C GLN A 175 -13.03 -7.80 1.84
N ASP A 176 -13.60 -9.01 1.90
CA ASP A 176 -13.18 -10.11 2.79
C ASP A 176 -13.20 -11.45 2.03
N PHE A 177 -12.64 -12.51 2.62
CA PHE A 177 -12.63 -13.86 2.03
C PHE A 177 -13.98 -14.56 2.10
N ASP A 178 -14.88 -14.10 2.96
CA ASP A 178 -16.24 -14.64 3.13
C ASP A 178 -17.24 -14.14 2.07
N GLU A 179 -16.76 -13.39 1.05
CA GLU A 179 -17.53 -12.80 -0.07
C GLU A 179 -17.23 -13.45 -1.45
#